data_AF-A0A1W9PJY0-F1
#
_entry.id   AF-A0A1W9PJY0-F1
#
_cell.length_a   1.000
_cell.length_b   1.000
_cell.length_c   1.000
_cell.angle_alpha   90.00
_cell.angle_beta   90.00
_cell.angle_gamma   90.00
#
_symmetry.space_group_name_H-M   'P 1'
#
loop_
_entity.id
_entity.type
_entity.pdbx_description
1 polymer ?
#
loop_
_entity_poly.entity_id
_entity_poly.type
_entity_poly.pdbx_seq_one_letter_code
_entity_poly.pdbx_strand_id
1 'polypeptide(L)'
;MVDDPLGQLERERLSLASIKKRALAFIIDEFLLSALFMIVLWDQLSGSASLEEIIVLTNAYALEYMAIKIVYQTLFVYQYGASIGKIMMKIRIIELRRQTWHDRTAGTVVVDA
;
A
#
# COMPACT_ATOMS: atom_id res chain seq x y z
N MET A 1 -32.22 -8.56 -12.48
CA MET A 1 -31.29 -7.42 -12.48
C MET A 1 -30.07 -7.89 -11.71
N VAL A 2 -28.96 -8.19 -12.39
CA VAL A 2 -27.71 -8.59 -11.73
C VAL A 2 -27.12 -7.32 -11.16
N ASP A 3 -26.96 -7.24 -9.84
CA ASP A 3 -26.42 -6.05 -9.17
C ASP A 3 -24.94 -5.87 -9.54
N ASP A 4 -24.69 -4.98 -10.50
CA ASP A 4 -23.37 -4.49 -10.89
C ASP A 4 -22.72 -3.77 -9.69
N PRO A 5 -21.48 -4.14 -9.29
CA PRO A 5 -20.74 -3.43 -8.24
C PRO A 5 -20.66 -1.92 -8.50
N LEU A 6 -20.56 -1.47 -9.77
CA LEU A 6 -20.55 -0.03 -10.08
C LEU A 6 -21.88 0.64 -9.70
N GLY A 7 -23.00 -0.03 -9.94
CA GLY A 7 -24.31 0.44 -9.53
C GLY A 7 -24.50 0.53 -8.01
N GLN A 8 -23.71 -0.21 -7.20
CA GLN A 8 -23.73 -0.05 -5.74
C GLN A 8 -22.96 1.20 -5.30
N LEU A 9 -21.81 1.45 -5.91
CA LEU A 9 -20.99 2.64 -5.66
C LEU A 9 -21.74 3.92 -6.02
N GLU A 10 -22.44 3.94 -7.15
CA GLU A 10 -23.26 5.09 -7.57
C GLU A 10 -24.39 5.39 -6.58
N ARG A 11 -25.06 4.36 -6.04
CA ARG A 11 -26.09 4.53 -5.00
C ARG A 11 -25.52 5.12 -3.71
N GLU A 12 -24.31 4.73 -3.35
CA GLU A 12 -23.60 5.20 -2.16
C GLU A 12 -22.82 6.50 -2.41
N ARG A 13 -22.91 7.08 -3.62
CA ARG A 13 -22.15 8.27 -4.06
C ARG A 13 -20.63 8.11 -3.88
N LEU A 14 -20.14 6.88 -3.97
CA LEU A 14 -18.72 6.56 -3.91
C LEU A 14 -18.16 6.51 -5.34
N SER A 15 -16.97 7.08 -5.52
CA SER A 15 -16.26 7.05 -6.80
C SER A 15 -14.93 6.32 -6.64
N LEU A 16 -14.51 5.60 -7.68
CA LEU A 16 -13.22 4.90 -7.67
C LEU A 16 -12.07 5.91 -7.57
N ALA A 17 -11.11 5.61 -6.70
CA ALA A 17 -9.91 6.42 -6.62
C ALA A 17 -9.15 6.38 -7.96
N SER A 18 -8.84 7.56 -8.51
CA SER A 18 -8.12 7.66 -9.79
C SER A 18 -6.76 6.95 -9.73
N ILE A 19 -6.29 6.44 -10.87
CA ILE A 19 -4.98 5.77 -10.97
C ILE A 19 -3.83 6.67 -10.49
N LYS A 20 -3.94 7.98 -10.71
CA LYS A 20 -2.95 8.97 -10.25
C LYS A 20 -2.86 9.02 -8.73
N LYS A 21 -4.00 9.06 -8.03
CA LYS A 21 -4.04 9.02 -6.55
C LYS A 21 -3.46 7.71 -6.01
N ARG A 22 -3.78 6.59 -6.66
CA ARG A 22 -3.25 5.26 -6.28
C ARG A 22 -1.73 5.18 -6.47
N ALA A 23 -1.20 5.78 -7.54
CA ALA A 23 0.24 5.86 -7.80
C ALA A 23 0.96 6.75 -6.77
N LEU A 24 0.40 7.93 -6.45
CA LEU A 24 0.96 8.81 -5.42
C LEU A 24 0.98 8.16 -4.04
N ALA A 25 -0.08 7.42 -3.67
CA ALA A 25 -0.09 6.64 -2.44
C ALA A 25 1.06 5.63 -2.37
N PHE A 26 1.33 4.92 -3.47
CA PHE A 26 2.46 3.98 -3.55
C PHE A 26 3.82 4.68 -3.41
N ILE A 27 3.99 5.86 -4.03
CA ILE A 27 5.22 6.64 -3.91
C ILE A 27 5.46 7.09 -2.45
N ILE A 28 4.40 7.50 -1.74
CA ILE A 28 4.50 7.88 -0.33
C ILE A 28 4.94 6.69 0.52
N ASP A 29 4.37 5.51 0.29
CA ASP A 29 4.76 4.28 1.00
C ASP A 29 6.25 3.95 0.74
N GLU A 30 6.73 4.06 -0.51
CA GLU A 30 8.14 3.79 -0.86
C GLU A 30 9.10 4.83 -0.26
N PHE A 31 8.70 6.10 -0.25
CA PHE A 31 9.50 7.15 0.38
C PHE A 31 9.63 6.95 1.88
N LEU A 32 8.54 6.57 2.55
CA LEU A 32 8.55 6.29 4.00
C LEU A 32 9.45 5.09 4.34
N LEU A 33 9.35 4.00 3.57
CA LEU A 33 10.17 2.81 3.79
C LEU A 33 11.65 3.05 3.46
N SER A 34 11.96 3.78 2.39
CA SER A 34 13.35 4.13 2.06
C SER A 34 13.97 5.07 3.10
N ALA A 35 13.23 6.05 3.62
CA ALA A 35 13.70 6.90 4.71
C ALA A 35 13.96 6.08 5.99
N LEU A 36 13.04 5.18 6.35
CA LEU A 36 13.24 4.27 7.49
C LEU A 36 14.49 3.41 7.31
N PHE A 37 14.67 2.83 6.13
CA PHE A 37 15.81 1.97 5.83
C PHE A 37 17.14 2.73 5.86
N MET A 38 17.16 3.97 5.37
CA MET A 38 18.33 4.85 5.45
C MET A 38 18.72 5.15 6.90
N ILE A 39 17.74 5.38 7.78
CA ILE A 39 18.00 5.58 9.22
C ILE A 39 18.57 4.29 9.85
N VAL A 40 18.00 3.13 9.50
CA VAL A 40 18.46 1.83 10.02
C VAL A 40 19.89 1.51 9.58
N LEU A 41 20.26 1.80 8.33
CA LEU A 41 21.60 1.55 7.78
C LEU A 41 22.56 2.74 7.93
N TRP A 42 22.17 3.81 8.65
CA TRP A 42 22.96 5.04 8.74
C TRP A 42 24.40 4.79 9.19
N ASP A 43 24.59 3.95 10.21
CA ASP A 43 25.91 3.63 10.75
C ASP A 43 26.80 2.97 9.68
N GLN A 44 26.25 1.98 8.95
CA GLN A 44 26.94 1.25 7.89
C GLN A 44 27.25 2.13 6.67
N LEU A 45 26.38 3.11 6.37
CA LEU A 45 26.55 4.02 5.24
C LEU A 45 27.51 5.18 5.55
N SER A 46 27.57 5.63 6.79
CA SER A 46 28.38 6.80 7.19
C SER A 46 29.89 6.52 7.30
N GLY A 47 30.29 5.26 7.37
CA GLY A 47 31.68 4.81 7.59
C GLY A 47 32.57 4.77 6.35
N SER A 48 32.71 5.90 5.62
CA SER A 48 33.57 6.03 4.41
C SER A 48 33.16 5.13 3.23
N ALA A 49 31.86 4.92 3.02
CA ALA A 49 31.38 4.06 1.95
C ALA A 49 31.62 4.69 0.56
N SER A 50 32.45 4.03 -0.24
CA SER A 50 32.54 4.27 -1.69
C SER A 50 31.22 3.91 -2.39
N LEU A 51 30.99 4.43 -3.60
CA LEU A 51 29.77 4.10 -4.37
C LEU A 51 29.60 2.59 -4.58
N GLU A 52 30.70 1.87 -4.76
CA GLU A 52 30.70 0.41 -4.93
C GLU A 52 30.27 -0.31 -3.65
N GLU A 53 30.79 0.10 -2.50
CA GLU A 53 30.41 -0.46 -1.19
C GLU A 53 28.93 -0.20 -0.88
N ILE A 54 28.40 0.98 -1.23
CA ILE A 54 26.96 1.29 -1.06
C ILE A 54 26.10 0.34 -1.90
N ILE A 55 26.51 0.04 -3.13
CA ILE A 55 25.78 -0.88 -4.02
C ILE A 55 25.81 -2.31 -3.45
N VAL A 56 26.99 -2.77 -3.01
CA VAL A 56 27.15 -4.10 -2.39
C VAL A 56 26.30 -4.21 -1.13
N LEU A 57 26.34 -3.19 -0.26
CA LEU A 57 25.55 -3.14 0.97
C LEU A 57 24.05 -3.18 0.68
N THR A 58 23.59 -2.36 -0.27
CA THR A 58 22.17 -2.30 -0.64
C THR A 58 21.66 -3.65 -1.16
N ASN A 59 22.47 -4.34 -1.98
CA ASN A 59 22.13 -5.67 -2.47
C ASN A 59 22.14 -6.73 -1.36
N ALA A 60 23.07 -6.64 -0.42
CA ALA A 60 23.15 -7.57 0.71
C ALA A 60 21.89 -7.50 1.60
N TYR A 61 21.32 -6.31 1.80
CA TYR A 61 20.13 -6.10 2.63
C TYR A 61 18.80 -6.04 1.85
N ALA A 62 18.81 -6.40 0.56
CA ALA A 62 17.62 -6.29 -0.28
C ALA A 62 16.47 -7.21 0.19
N LEU A 63 16.81 -8.41 0.68
CA LEU A 63 15.81 -9.35 1.21
C LEU A 63 15.20 -8.85 2.52
N GLU A 64 16.01 -8.29 3.40
CA GLU A 64 15.63 -7.69 4.67
C GLU A 64 14.71 -6.49 4.44
N TYR A 65 15.05 -5.64 3.47
CA TYR A 65 14.18 -4.54 3.05
C TYR A 65 12.83 -5.04 2.55
N MET A 66 12.81 -6.09 1.72
CA MET A 66 11.55 -6.70 1.26
C MET A 66 10.73 -7.29 2.42
N ALA A 67 11.37 -7.94 3.40
CA ALA A 67 10.69 -8.46 4.57
C ALA A 67 10.04 -7.34 5.40
N ILE A 68 10.76 -6.25 5.65
CA ILE A 68 10.23 -5.07 6.33
C ILE A 68 9.06 -4.47 5.56
N LYS A 69 9.16 -4.38 4.22
CA LYS A 69 8.07 -3.90 3.36
C LYS A 69 6.82 -4.77 3.45
N ILE A 70 6.97 -6.09 3.48
CA ILE A 70 5.84 -7.02 3.67
C ILE A 70 5.22 -6.85 5.05
N VAL A 71 6.04 -6.76 6.10
CA VAL A 71 5.57 -6.55 7.48
C VAL A 71 4.82 -5.23 7.59
N TYR A 72 5.39 -4.14 7.09
CA TYR A 72 4.76 -2.83 7.00
C TYR A 72 3.39 -2.94 6.31
N GLN A 73 3.35 -3.47 5.09
CA GLN A 73 2.11 -3.55 4.32
C GLN A 73 1.07 -4.40 5.04
N THR A 74 1.47 -5.54 5.60
CA THR A 74 0.57 -6.46 6.31
C THR A 74 0.01 -5.82 7.58
N LEU A 75 0.84 -5.19 8.41
CA LEU A 75 0.40 -4.56 9.65
C LEU A 75 -0.60 -3.44 9.40
N PHE A 76 -0.30 -2.54 8.44
CA PHE A 76 -1.19 -1.43 8.15
C PHE A 76 -2.50 -1.87 7.48
N VAL A 77 -2.44 -2.84 6.57
CA VAL A 77 -3.66 -3.41 5.98
C VAL A 77 -4.48 -4.15 7.03
N TYR A 78 -3.86 -4.90 7.95
CA TYR A 78 -4.57 -5.61 9.00
C TYR A 78 -5.25 -4.68 9.99
N GLN A 79 -4.56 -3.61 10.44
CA GLN A 79 -5.06 -2.72 11.48
C GLN A 79 -5.98 -1.61 10.94
N TYR A 80 -5.72 -1.10 9.74
CA TYR A 80 -6.40 0.08 9.19
C TYR A 80 -7.12 -0.19 7.86
N GLY A 81 -7.01 -1.41 7.30
CA GLY A 81 -7.57 -1.74 6.00
C GLY A 81 -6.82 -1.13 4.80
N ALA A 82 -5.76 -0.34 5.03
CA ALA A 82 -5.01 0.38 4.00
C ALA A 82 -3.57 0.70 4.47
N SER A 83 -2.64 0.92 3.53
CA SER A 83 -1.29 1.41 3.85
C SER A 83 -1.30 2.91 4.20
N ILE A 84 -0.25 3.41 4.85
CA ILE A 84 -0.15 4.84 5.23
C ILE A 84 -0.32 5.75 4.02
N GLY A 85 0.33 5.46 2.90
CA GLY A 85 0.21 6.25 1.68
C GLY A 85 -1.23 6.37 1.19
N LYS A 86 -2.01 5.27 1.29
CA LYS A 86 -3.44 5.29 0.94
C LYS A 86 -4.27 6.09 1.93
N ILE A 87 -3.97 5.99 3.23
CA ILE A 87 -4.61 6.79 4.28
C ILE A 87 -4.33 8.29 4.06
N MET A 88 -3.08 8.66 3.78
CA MET A 88 -2.65 10.03 3.49
C MET A 88 -3.33 10.61 2.25
N MET A 89 -3.52 9.79 1.21
CA MET A 89 -4.25 10.17 0.00
C MET A 89 -5.77 10.16 0.17
N LYS A 90 -6.29 9.91 1.39
CA LYS A 90 -7.71 9.79 1.69
C LYS A 90 -8.40 8.77 0.79
N ILE A 91 -7.75 7.64 0.55
CA ILE A 91 -8.30 6.53 -0.21
C ILE A 91 -8.88 5.52 0.79
N ARG A 92 -10.15 5.16 0.61
CA ARG A 92 -10.82 4.12 1.41
C ARG A 92 -10.89 2.81 0.63
N ILE A 93 -10.60 1.71 1.31
CA ILE A 93 -10.79 0.36 0.75
C ILE A 93 -12.06 -0.21 1.37
N ILE A 94 -13.01 -0.60 0.54
CA ILE A 94 -14.31 -1.12 0.96
C ILE A 94 -14.47 -2.52 0.40
N GLU A 95 -14.84 -3.45 1.26
CA GLU A 95 -15.26 -4.79 0.88
C GLU A 95 -16.76 -4.75 0.53
N LEU A 96 -17.09 -5.01 -0.73
CA LEU A 96 -18.46 -5.21 -1.18
C LEU A 96 -18.84 -6.67 -0.86
N ARG A 97 -19.65 -6.84 0.18
CA ARG A 97 -20.25 -8.13 0.53
C ARG A 97 -21.60 -8.28 -0.16
N ARG A 98 -21.66 -9.07 -1.23
CA ARG A 98 -22.94 -9.47 -1.84
C ARG A 98 -23.62 -10.52 -0.96
N GLN A 99 -24.77 -10.17 -0.38
CA GLN A 99 -25.64 -11.11 0.33
C GLN A 99 -26.81 -11.51 -0.57
N THR A 100 -26.55 -12.33 -1.59
CA THR A 100 -27.63 -13.03 -2.31
C THR A 100 -27.54 -14.51 -1.97
N TRP A 101 -28.69 -15.12 -1.63
CA TRP A 101 -28.83 -16.46 -1.08
C TRP A 101 -28.18 -17.60 -1.90
N HIS A 102 -27.74 -17.33 -3.13
CA HIS A 102 -27.15 -18.29 -4.05
C HIS A 102 -25.68 -18.04 -4.43
N ASP A 103 -25.07 -16.89 -4.10
CA ASP A 103 -23.71 -16.60 -4.52
C ASP A 103 -22.97 -15.72 -3.49
N ARG A 104 -21.94 -16.29 -2.85
CA ARG A 104 -21.06 -15.59 -1.90
C ARG A 104 -19.78 -15.20 -2.61
N THR A 105 -19.87 -14.21 -3.51
CA THR A 105 -18.71 -13.57 -4.12
C THR A 105 -18.41 -12.25 -3.39
N ALA A 106 -17.26 -12.17 -2.72
CA ALA A 106 -16.77 -10.93 -2.10
C ALA A 106 -15.91 -10.16 -3.13
N GLY A 107 -16.24 -8.90 -3.37
CA GLY A 107 -15.44 -7.99 -4.19
C GLY A 107 -14.81 -6.91 -3.32
N THR A 108 -13.55 -6.54 -3.56
CA THR A 108 -12.92 -5.40 -2.86
C THR A 108 -12.73 -4.24 -3.83
N VAL A 109 -13.15 -3.04 -3.42
CA VAL A 109 -13.07 -1.83 -4.26
C VAL A 109 -12.34 -0.72 -3.52
N VAL A 110 -11.53 0.04 -4.27
CA VAL A 110 -10.75 1.17 -3.76
C VAL A 110 -11.44 2.48 -4.19
N VAL A 111 -11.99 3.21 -3.23
CA VAL A 111 -12.79 4.42 -3.46
C VAL A 111 -12.12 5.67 -2.88
N ASP A 112 -12.46 6.83 -3.44
CA ASP A 112 -12.10 8.12 -2.85
C ASP A 112 -12.93 8.35 -1.57
N ALA A 113 -12.33 8.97 -0.56
CA ALA A 113 -13.01 9.27 0.70
C ALA A 113 -13.81 10.56 0.66
#